data_AF-A0A1X6XFV2-F1
#
_entry.id   AF-A0A1X6XFV2-F1
#
_cell.length_a   1.000
_cell.length_b   1.000
_cell.length_c   1.000
_cell.angle_alpha   90.00
_cell.angle_beta   90.00
_cell.angle_gamma   90.00
#
_symmetry.space_group_name_H-M   'P 1'
#
loop_
_entity.id
_entity.type
_entity.pdbx_description
1 polymer ?
#
loop_
_entity_poly.entity_id
_entity_poly.type
_entity_poly.pdbx_seq_one_letter_code
_entity_poly.pdbx_strand_id
1 'polypeptide(L)'
;MSTPYGSPHDDQSAYGPQPGADGFGPAGYGAQPGPGAYSAQPGPGAHSAPGAPPLRGPHPAAAYGDGSAGYWRASQDDKTLALLSHLGALLVSAIVPLIIFLIKKDDSPFVREHTRQSLNLQIMLLIAGFVSGLLMFVLIGFILLPLVVITGWVFQIIAAVKAYNGQMYRIPFVIDIIR
;
A
#
# COMPACT_ATOMS: atom_id res chain seq x y z
N MET A 1 -58.17 4.89 51.60
CA MET A 1 -57.59 6.20 51.94
C MET A 1 -56.88 6.75 50.71
N SER A 2 -57.18 8.00 50.41
CA SER A 2 -56.89 8.79 49.20
C SER A 2 -55.42 9.27 49.09
N THR A 3 -55.04 9.62 47.85
CA THR A 3 -53.79 10.21 47.27
C THR A 3 -53.21 11.44 48.04
N PRO A 4 -52.07 12.12 47.68
CA PRO A 4 -51.44 12.27 46.34
C PRO A 4 -49.91 12.59 46.19
N TYR A 5 -49.49 12.59 44.90
CA TYR A 5 -48.50 13.39 44.14
C TYR A 5 -47.57 14.42 44.83
N GLY A 6 -46.32 14.50 44.35
CA GLY A 6 -45.43 15.64 44.60
C GLY A 6 -44.05 15.56 43.93
N SER A 7 -43.94 16.03 42.69
CA SER A 7 -42.68 16.54 42.12
C SER A 7 -42.64 18.06 42.33
N PRO A 8 -41.48 18.66 42.65
CA PRO A 8 -41.22 20.06 42.40
C PRO A 8 -40.17 20.25 41.31
N HIS A 9 -40.46 21.23 40.48
CA HIS A 9 -39.68 21.77 39.39
C HIS A 9 -38.81 22.94 39.88
N ASP A 10 -37.74 23.18 39.12
CA ASP A 10 -37.06 24.45 38.85
C ASP A 10 -36.07 25.04 39.88
N ASP A 11 -34.83 25.26 39.41
CA ASP A 11 -34.27 26.62 39.35
C ASP A 11 -33.09 26.69 38.34
N GLN A 12 -33.23 27.60 37.37
CA GLN A 12 -32.21 28.06 36.42
C GLN A 12 -31.26 29.08 37.07
N SER A 13 -30.17 29.41 36.33
CA SER A 13 -29.24 30.57 36.44
C SER A 13 -27.94 30.31 37.25
N ALA A 14 -26.72 30.74 36.88
CA ALA A 14 -26.12 31.42 35.73
C ALA A 14 -24.56 31.42 35.94
N TYR A 15 -23.79 31.87 34.93
CA TYR A 15 -22.31 32.07 34.83
C TYR A 15 -21.49 30.80 34.50
N GLY A 16 -20.62 30.68 33.49
CA GLY A 16 -20.01 31.52 32.44
C GLY A 16 -18.93 30.65 31.73
N PRO A 17 -18.31 31.07 30.60
CA PRO A 17 -17.44 30.20 29.79
C PRO A 17 -15.96 30.29 30.21
N GLN A 18 -15.21 29.17 30.17
CA GLN A 18 -13.74 29.25 30.10
C GLN A 18 -13.12 28.20 29.15
N PRO A 19 -12.28 28.64 28.18
CA PRO A 19 -11.71 27.81 27.12
C PRO A 19 -10.31 27.28 27.45
N GLY A 20 -9.94 26.16 26.80
CA GLY A 20 -8.57 25.82 26.45
C GLY A 20 -7.68 25.24 27.56
N ALA A 21 -7.48 23.93 27.51
CA ALA A 21 -6.22 23.31 27.93
C ALA A 21 -6.01 22.02 27.12
N ASP A 22 -5.15 22.12 26.12
CA ASP A 22 -4.66 21.06 25.27
C ASP A 22 -4.07 19.91 26.11
N GLY A 23 -4.82 18.81 26.19
CA GLY A 23 -4.39 17.56 26.81
C GLY A 23 -4.07 16.52 25.73
N PHE A 24 -2.79 16.45 25.32
CA PHE A 24 -2.25 15.29 24.61
C PHE A 24 -2.36 14.05 25.51
N GLY A 25 -3.45 13.30 25.36
CA GLY A 25 -3.59 11.94 25.89
C GLY A 25 -3.03 10.90 24.91
N PRO A 26 -2.43 9.79 25.39
CA PRO A 26 -1.89 8.77 24.50
C PRO A 26 -3.02 8.11 23.71
N ALA A 27 -2.92 8.14 22.38
CA ALA A 27 -3.87 7.50 21.48
C ALA A 27 -3.98 6.01 21.82
N GLY A 28 -5.17 5.62 22.32
CA GLY A 28 -5.47 4.25 22.69
C GLY A 28 -5.28 3.30 21.52
N TYR A 29 -4.51 2.25 21.76
CA TYR A 29 -4.54 1.04 20.95
C TYR A 29 -5.90 0.37 21.18
N GLY A 30 -6.85 0.59 20.27
CA GLY A 30 -8.17 0.01 20.39
C GLY A 30 -8.97 0.09 19.10
N ALA A 31 -8.93 -0.99 18.33
CA ALA A 31 -10.06 -1.59 17.59
C ALA A 31 -9.52 -2.37 16.38
N GLN A 32 -9.26 -3.66 16.59
CA GLN A 32 -9.14 -4.64 15.52
C GLN A 32 -10.52 -4.74 14.83
N PRO A 33 -10.66 -4.51 13.52
CA PRO A 33 -11.94 -4.73 12.84
C PRO A 33 -12.29 -6.22 12.92
N GLY A 34 -13.47 -6.52 13.45
CA GLY A 34 -13.97 -7.89 13.59
C GLY A 34 -14.10 -8.60 12.23
N PRO A 35 -14.08 -9.95 12.22
CA PRO A 35 -14.22 -10.75 11.01
C PRO A 35 -15.67 -10.67 10.52
N GLY A 36 -15.96 -9.72 9.62
CA GLY A 36 -17.32 -9.52 9.09
C GLY A 36 -17.50 -8.42 8.03
N ALA A 37 -16.51 -7.58 7.77
CA ALA A 37 -16.67 -6.41 6.89
C ALA A 37 -16.19 -6.64 5.43
N TYR A 38 -16.39 -7.84 4.89
CA TYR A 38 -15.98 -8.22 3.52
C TYR A 38 -17.10 -8.05 2.49
N SER A 39 -17.62 -6.83 2.32
CA SER A 39 -18.44 -6.49 1.12
C SER A 39 -18.77 -4.99 1.01
N ALA A 40 -17.77 -4.11 1.02
CA ALA A 40 -17.98 -2.74 0.58
C ALA A 40 -16.96 -2.42 -0.52
N GLN A 41 -17.38 -2.60 -1.77
CA GLN A 41 -16.65 -2.16 -2.95
C GLN A 41 -16.79 -0.63 -3.07
N PRO A 42 -15.73 0.17 -2.96
CA PRO A 42 -15.82 1.59 -3.22
C PRO A 42 -16.05 1.81 -4.72
N GLY A 43 -17.08 2.60 -5.07
CA GLY A 43 -17.35 3.00 -6.44
C GLY A 43 -16.21 3.85 -7.04
N PRO A 44 -16.16 3.98 -8.37
CA PRO A 44 -15.11 4.74 -9.04
C PRO A 44 -15.33 6.23 -8.77
N GLY A 45 -14.51 6.81 -7.88
CA GLY A 45 -14.48 8.25 -7.60
C GLY A 45 -14.56 8.68 -6.13
N ALA A 46 -14.59 7.77 -5.15
CA ALA A 46 -14.71 8.15 -3.74
C ALA A 46 -13.34 8.29 -3.04
N HIS A 47 -12.99 9.55 -2.78
CA HIS A 47 -11.94 10.06 -1.91
C HIS A 47 -11.85 9.31 -0.56
N SER A 48 -10.62 8.97 -0.18
CA SER A 48 -10.12 8.79 1.20
C SER A 48 -11.17 8.43 2.26
N ALA A 49 -11.56 7.16 2.30
CA ALA A 49 -12.26 6.60 3.45
C ALA A 49 -11.38 6.74 4.73
N PRO A 50 -11.97 6.98 5.92
CA PRO A 50 -11.23 6.97 7.17
C PRO A 50 -10.45 5.65 7.33
N GLY A 51 -9.12 5.74 7.33
CA GLY A 51 -8.22 4.58 7.40
C GLY A 51 -7.75 4.02 6.05
N ALA A 52 -7.94 4.71 4.93
CA ALA A 52 -7.25 4.39 3.68
C ALA A 52 -5.74 4.71 3.80
N PRO A 53 -4.84 3.88 3.23
CA PRO A 53 -3.40 4.18 3.21
C PRO A 53 -3.12 5.56 2.59
N PRO A 54 -2.14 6.31 3.11
CA PRO A 54 -1.73 7.56 2.49
C PRO A 54 -1.28 7.30 1.05
N LEU A 55 -1.66 8.18 0.12
CA LEU A 55 -1.23 8.06 -1.27
C LEU A 55 0.29 8.16 -1.38
N ARG A 56 0.90 9.16 -0.72
CA ARG A 56 2.34 9.46 -0.76
C ARG A 56 2.96 9.28 0.63
N GLY A 57 4.21 8.85 0.64
CA GLY A 57 5.03 8.83 1.85
C GLY A 57 5.41 7.40 2.29
N PRO A 58 6.23 7.28 3.34
CA PRO A 58 6.63 5.98 3.86
C PRO A 58 5.42 5.22 4.41
N HIS A 59 5.24 3.99 3.96
CA HIS A 59 4.25 3.09 4.55
C HIS A 59 4.83 2.40 5.79
N PRO A 60 4.01 2.16 6.84
CA PRO A 60 4.45 1.46 8.05
C PRO A 60 4.81 0.00 7.75
N ALA A 61 5.55 -0.65 8.64
CA ALA A 61 5.92 -2.06 8.46
C ALA A 61 4.73 -3.00 8.25
N ALA A 62 3.59 -2.72 8.89
CA ALA A 62 2.33 -3.47 8.73
C ALA A 62 1.74 -3.40 7.31
N ALA A 63 2.19 -2.46 6.48
CA ALA A 63 1.81 -2.39 5.09
C ALA A 63 2.48 -3.47 4.24
N TYR A 64 3.46 -4.20 4.75
CA TYR A 64 4.21 -5.19 3.97
C TYR A 64 4.13 -6.58 4.59
N GLY A 65 4.23 -7.60 3.73
CA GLY A 65 4.24 -9.00 4.14
C GLY A 65 2.85 -9.63 4.24
N ASP A 66 2.81 -10.78 4.91
CA ASP A 66 1.60 -11.58 5.03
C ASP A 66 0.56 -10.89 5.92
N GLY A 67 -0.69 -10.83 5.44
CA GLY A 67 -1.77 -10.11 6.13
C GLY A 67 -1.85 -8.61 5.83
N SER A 68 -0.94 -8.04 5.03
CA SER A 68 -0.98 -6.62 4.62
C SER A 68 -2.23 -6.25 3.79
N ALA A 69 -2.97 -7.23 3.27
CA ALA A 69 -4.20 -6.98 2.51
C ALA A 69 -5.25 -6.16 3.28
N GLY A 70 -5.33 -6.32 4.60
CA GLY A 70 -6.25 -5.54 5.44
C GLY A 70 -5.86 -4.06 5.57
N TYR A 71 -4.57 -3.74 5.42
CA TYR A 71 -4.07 -2.36 5.38
C TYR A 71 -4.41 -1.71 4.04
N TRP A 72 -4.12 -2.38 2.93
CA TRP A 72 -4.29 -1.81 1.59
C TRP A 72 -5.75 -1.70 1.14
N ARG A 73 -6.60 -2.63 1.60
CA ARG A 73 -8.03 -2.68 1.25
C ARG A 73 -8.27 -2.50 -0.26
N ALA A 74 -7.37 -3.06 -1.07
CA ALA A 74 -7.35 -2.88 -2.51
C ALA A 74 -8.58 -3.50 -3.18
N SER A 75 -9.15 -2.79 -4.15
CA SER A 75 -10.24 -3.30 -4.98
C SER A 75 -9.75 -4.47 -5.87
N GLN A 76 -10.67 -5.23 -6.45
CA GLN A 76 -10.32 -6.29 -7.39
C GLN A 76 -9.58 -5.75 -8.63
N ASP A 77 -9.98 -4.57 -9.10
CA ASP A 77 -9.33 -3.89 -10.23
C ASP A 77 -7.91 -3.47 -9.87
N ASP A 78 -7.69 -2.98 -8.65
CA ASP A 78 -6.36 -2.60 -8.18
C ASP A 78 -5.42 -3.80 -8.07
N LYS A 79 -5.91 -4.94 -7.55
CA LYS A 79 -5.16 -6.20 -7.53
C LYS A 79 -4.79 -6.66 -8.94
N THR A 80 -5.74 -6.54 -9.87
CA THR A 80 -5.53 -6.92 -11.27
C THR A 80 -4.49 -6.03 -11.93
N LEU A 81 -4.56 -4.72 -11.75
CA LEU A 81 -3.58 -3.78 -12.30
C LEU A 81 -2.19 -3.95 -11.67
N ALA A 82 -2.12 -4.20 -10.36
CA ALA A 82 -0.86 -4.51 -9.69
C ALA A 82 -0.25 -5.83 -10.20
N LEU A 83 -1.07 -6.87 -10.41
CA LEU A 83 -0.64 -8.12 -11.04
C LEU A 83 -0.11 -7.87 -12.46
N LEU A 84 -0.87 -7.14 -13.29
CA LEU A 84 -0.50 -6.81 -14.67
C LEU A 84 0.79 -5.98 -14.72
N SER A 85 1.04 -5.12 -13.74
CA SER A 85 2.29 -4.36 -13.62
C SER A 85 3.51 -5.28 -13.52
N HIS A 86 3.46 -6.30 -12.66
CA HIS A 86 4.58 -7.23 -12.49
C HIS A 86 4.71 -8.22 -13.66
N LEU A 87 3.59 -8.75 -14.18
CA LEU A 87 3.61 -9.65 -15.33
C LEU A 87 4.00 -8.94 -16.63
N GLY A 88 3.47 -7.74 -16.84
CA GLY A 88 3.84 -6.89 -17.96
C GLY A 88 5.30 -6.47 -17.90
N ALA A 89 5.84 -6.31 -16.68
CA ALA A 89 7.25 -6.07 -16.50
C ALA A 89 8.11 -7.28 -16.91
N LEU A 90 7.69 -8.51 -16.63
CA LEU A 90 8.39 -9.70 -17.12
C LEU A 90 8.45 -9.76 -18.66
N LEU A 91 7.37 -9.37 -19.34
CA LEU A 91 7.24 -9.54 -20.80
C LEU A 91 7.80 -8.36 -21.61
N VAL A 92 7.54 -7.14 -21.16
CA VAL A 92 7.78 -5.89 -21.91
C VAL A 92 8.64 -4.90 -21.11
N SER A 93 9.36 -5.39 -20.10
CA SER A 93 10.22 -4.58 -19.25
C SER A 93 9.47 -3.43 -18.55
N ALA A 94 10.13 -2.32 -18.25
CA ALA A 94 9.58 -1.20 -17.48
C ALA A 94 8.36 -0.47 -18.14
N ILE A 95 7.98 -0.80 -19.38
CA ILE A 95 6.95 -0.05 -20.12
C ILE A 95 5.57 -0.21 -19.50
N VAL A 96 5.12 -1.45 -19.25
CA VAL A 96 3.81 -1.71 -18.64
C VAL A 96 3.68 -1.10 -17.24
N PRO A 97 4.60 -1.34 -16.29
CA PRO A 97 4.50 -0.73 -14.96
C PRO A 97 4.59 0.80 -15.03
N LEU A 98 5.29 1.39 -16.01
CA LEU A 98 5.35 2.85 -16.19
C LEU A 98 4.02 3.43 -16.61
N ILE A 99 3.36 2.81 -17.59
CA ILE A 99 2.04 3.26 -18.06
C ILE A 99 1.02 3.16 -16.91
N ILE A 100 0.97 2.02 -16.22
CA ILE A 100 0.04 1.83 -15.10
C ILE A 100 0.36 2.82 -13.97
N PHE A 101 1.64 3.06 -13.65
CA PHE A 101 2.04 4.07 -12.68
C PHE A 101 1.52 5.45 -13.07
N LEU A 102 1.74 5.90 -14.32
CA LEU A 102 1.32 7.25 -14.73
C LEU A 102 -0.19 7.47 -14.65
N ILE A 103 -0.97 6.44 -14.98
CA ILE A 103 -2.44 6.46 -14.95
C ILE A 103 -2.97 6.39 -13.52
N LYS A 104 -2.45 5.47 -12.69
CA LYS A 104 -3.02 5.14 -11.36
C LYS A 104 -2.29 5.75 -10.16
N LYS A 105 -1.18 6.47 -10.35
CA LYS A 105 -0.34 7.02 -9.24
C LYS A 105 -1.11 7.91 -8.25
N ASP A 106 -2.14 8.62 -8.72
CA ASP A 106 -2.89 9.57 -7.91
C ASP A 106 -4.21 8.98 -7.39
N ASP A 107 -4.61 7.80 -7.87
CA ASP A 107 -5.91 7.18 -7.56
C ASP A 107 -5.81 6.05 -6.53
N SER A 108 -4.79 5.20 -6.64
CA SER A 108 -4.67 4.00 -5.80
C SER A 108 -3.29 3.90 -5.14
N PRO A 109 -3.21 3.98 -3.79
CA PRO A 109 -1.94 3.84 -3.08
C PRO A 109 -1.33 2.44 -3.30
N PHE A 110 -2.18 1.42 -3.39
CA PHE A 110 -1.77 0.03 -3.60
C PHE A 110 -1.16 -0.18 -4.99
N VAL A 111 -1.86 0.24 -6.05
CA VAL A 111 -1.35 0.09 -7.43
C VAL A 111 -0.09 0.91 -7.61
N ARG A 112 -0.05 2.12 -7.05
CA ARG A 112 1.14 2.96 -7.10
C ARG A 112 2.34 2.29 -6.46
N GLU A 113 2.19 1.71 -5.27
CA GLU A 113 3.33 1.10 -4.58
C GLU A 113 3.85 -0.14 -5.34
N HIS A 114 2.95 -0.98 -5.89
CA HIS A 114 3.33 -2.11 -6.74
C HIS A 114 4.05 -1.68 -8.03
N THR A 115 3.49 -0.69 -8.73
CA THR A 115 4.08 -0.18 -9.98
C THR A 115 5.41 0.54 -9.74
N ARG A 116 5.53 1.33 -8.66
CA ARG A 116 6.77 1.96 -8.23
C ARG A 116 7.87 0.93 -7.93
N GLN A 117 7.55 -0.12 -7.17
CA GLN A 117 8.49 -1.19 -6.89
C GLN A 117 8.89 -1.98 -8.15
N SER A 118 7.93 -2.28 -9.03
CA SER A 118 8.21 -2.94 -10.31
C SER A 118 9.15 -2.09 -11.18
N LEU A 119 8.93 -0.78 -11.25
CA LEU A 119 9.82 0.15 -11.98
C LEU A 119 11.23 0.19 -11.40
N ASN A 120 11.35 0.35 -10.08
CA ASN A 120 12.66 0.39 -9.45
C ASN A 120 13.40 -0.95 -9.60
N LEU A 121 12.69 -2.09 -9.52
CA LEU A 121 13.28 -3.40 -9.82
C LEU A 121 13.80 -3.46 -11.26
N GLN A 122 13.03 -2.97 -12.24
CA GLN A 122 13.48 -2.97 -13.63
C GLN A 122 14.71 -2.10 -13.89
N ILE A 123 14.78 -0.94 -13.22
CA ILE A 123 15.97 -0.08 -13.29
C ILE A 123 17.18 -0.82 -12.70
N MET A 124 17.01 -1.50 -11.57
CA MET A 124 18.09 -2.29 -10.95
C MET A 124 18.52 -3.47 -11.83
N LEU A 125 17.57 -4.19 -12.45
CA LEU A 125 17.87 -5.28 -13.38
C LEU A 125 18.57 -4.79 -14.64
N LEU A 126 18.19 -3.62 -15.16
CA LEU A 126 18.86 -3.00 -16.30
C LEU A 126 20.32 -2.65 -15.98
N ILE A 127 20.57 -2.04 -14.82
CA ILE A 127 21.93 -1.70 -14.35
C ILE A 127 22.74 -2.98 -14.13
N ALA A 128 22.20 -3.96 -13.40
CA ALA A 128 22.87 -5.23 -13.12
C ALA A 128 23.16 -6.02 -14.41
N GLY A 129 22.23 -6.00 -15.38
CA GLY A 129 22.39 -6.60 -16.70
C GLY A 129 23.48 -5.91 -17.51
N PHE A 130 23.52 -4.57 -17.51
CA PHE A 130 24.56 -3.79 -18.19
C PHE A 130 25.95 -4.07 -17.63
N VAL A 131 26.09 -4.07 -16.29
CA VAL A 131 27.35 -4.41 -15.61
C VAL A 131 27.75 -5.85 -15.94
N SER A 132 26.81 -6.81 -15.86
CA SER A 132 27.08 -8.20 -16.20
C SER A 132 27.51 -8.39 -17.66
N GLY A 133 26.92 -7.61 -18.57
CA GLY A 133 27.30 -7.55 -19.98
C GLY A 133 28.73 -7.04 -20.19
N LEU A 134 29.13 -6.00 -19.46
CA LEU A 134 30.52 -5.52 -19.47
C LEU A 134 31.49 -6.58 -18.89
N LEU A 135 31.07 -7.31 -17.86
CA LEU A 135 31.86 -8.40 -17.28
C LEU A 135 31.98 -9.64 -18.18
N MET A 136 31.25 -9.72 -19.30
CA MET A 136 31.45 -10.79 -20.29
C MET A 136 32.84 -10.76 -20.90
N PHE A 137 33.46 -9.57 -21.05
CA PHE A 137 34.82 -9.43 -21.58
C PHE A 137 35.88 -10.12 -20.71
N VAL A 138 35.58 -10.34 -19.42
CA VAL A 138 36.44 -11.05 -18.46
C VAL A 138 35.87 -12.43 -18.08
N LEU A 139 34.96 -12.98 -18.89
CA LEU A 139 34.28 -14.28 -18.74
C LEU A 139 33.35 -14.43 -17.51
N ILE A 140 33.47 -13.58 -16.49
CA ILE A 140 32.62 -13.60 -15.28
C ILE A 140 31.15 -13.31 -15.62
N GLY A 141 30.91 -12.47 -16.65
CA GLY A 141 29.56 -12.11 -17.09
C GLY A 141 28.68 -13.31 -17.46
N PHE A 142 29.26 -14.41 -17.95
CA PHE A 142 28.52 -15.59 -18.37
C PHE A 142 27.75 -16.27 -17.24
N ILE A 143 28.26 -16.14 -16.00
CA ILE A 143 27.60 -16.67 -14.80
C ILE A 143 26.68 -15.61 -14.19
N LEU A 144 27.10 -14.33 -14.18
CA LEU A 144 26.32 -13.26 -13.56
C LEU A 144 25.04 -12.93 -14.31
N LEU A 145 25.07 -12.88 -15.64
CA LEU A 145 23.92 -12.50 -16.45
C LEU A 145 22.71 -13.45 -16.27
N PRO A 146 22.83 -14.79 -16.33
CA PRO A 146 21.70 -15.68 -16.03
C PRO A 146 21.24 -15.54 -14.56
N LEU A 147 22.14 -15.31 -13.61
CA LEU A 147 21.77 -15.09 -12.21
C LEU A 147 20.89 -13.83 -12.05
N VAL A 148 21.25 -12.72 -12.72
CA VAL A 148 20.46 -11.48 -12.71
C VAL A 148 19.08 -11.70 -13.33
N VAL A 149 19.00 -12.41 -14.46
CA VAL A 149 17.73 -12.70 -15.12
C VAL A 149 16.83 -13.55 -14.22
N ILE A 150 17.35 -14.65 -13.66
CA ILE A 150 16.61 -15.57 -12.80
C ILE A 150 16.11 -14.85 -11.54
N THR A 151 16.97 -14.10 -10.86
CA THR A 151 16.59 -13.37 -9.64
C THR A 151 15.53 -12.30 -9.93
N GLY A 152 15.67 -11.56 -11.03
CA GLY A 152 14.66 -10.62 -11.48
C GLY A 152 13.30 -11.27 -11.73
N TRP A 153 13.30 -12.44 -12.38
CA TRP A 153 12.07 -13.18 -12.64
C TRP A 153 11.40 -13.68 -11.37
N VAL A 154 12.18 -14.25 -10.45
CA VAL A 154 11.68 -14.73 -9.14
C VAL A 154 11.00 -13.59 -8.38
N PHE A 155 11.62 -12.42 -8.28
CA PHE A 155 11.02 -11.29 -7.56
C PHE A 155 9.73 -10.80 -8.22
N GLN A 156 9.68 -10.72 -9.55
CA GLN A 156 8.45 -10.32 -10.24
C GLN A 156 7.32 -11.34 -10.06
N ILE A 157 7.63 -12.64 -10.10
CA ILE A 157 6.61 -13.68 -9.90
C ILE A 157 6.08 -13.63 -8.46
N ILE A 158 6.96 -13.49 -7.45
CA ILE A 158 6.53 -13.36 -6.05
C ILE A 158 5.66 -12.11 -5.88
N ALA A 159 6.09 -10.97 -6.41
CA ALA A 159 5.35 -9.72 -6.32
C ALA A 159 3.99 -9.80 -7.04
N ALA A 160 3.92 -10.45 -8.20
CA ALA A 160 2.69 -10.72 -8.93
C ALA A 160 1.70 -11.57 -8.12
N VAL A 161 2.16 -12.68 -7.53
CA VAL A 161 1.32 -13.54 -6.68
C VAL A 161 0.84 -12.78 -5.43
N LYS A 162 1.70 -11.96 -4.81
CA LYS A 162 1.34 -11.13 -3.66
C LYS A 162 0.32 -10.05 -4.03
N ALA A 163 0.52 -9.39 -5.17
CA ALA A 163 -0.42 -8.40 -5.73
C ALA A 163 -1.82 -8.99 -5.93
N TYR A 164 -1.91 -10.20 -6.48
CA TYR A 164 -3.18 -10.90 -6.66
C TYR A 164 -3.91 -11.16 -5.33
N ASN A 165 -3.16 -11.45 -4.26
CA ASN A 165 -3.71 -11.61 -2.91
C ASN A 165 -4.02 -10.27 -2.21
N GLY A 166 -3.78 -9.13 -2.86
CA GLY A 166 -3.90 -7.80 -2.25
C GLY A 166 -2.80 -7.51 -1.22
N GLN A 167 -1.72 -8.30 -1.20
CA GLN A 167 -0.62 -8.15 -0.28
C GLN A 167 0.52 -7.38 -0.94
N MET A 168 1.22 -6.57 -0.15
CA MET A 168 2.40 -5.86 -0.63
C MET A 168 3.66 -6.62 -0.23
N TYR A 169 4.41 -7.07 -1.22
CA TYR A 169 5.75 -7.59 -1.01
C TYR A 169 6.74 -6.43 -0.91
N ARG A 170 7.68 -6.47 0.05
CA ARG A 170 8.77 -5.51 0.11
C ARG A 170 10.00 -6.17 -0.49
N ILE A 171 10.40 -5.73 -1.68
CA ILE A 171 11.55 -6.32 -2.36
C ILE A 171 12.83 -5.84 -1.67
N PRO A 172 13.64 -6.73 -1.07
CA PRO A 172 14.77 -6.36 -0.21
C PRO A 172 15.95 -5.70 -0.94
N PHE A 173 15.97 -5.70 -2.28
CA PHE A 173 17.06 -5.15 -3.11
C PHE A 173 16.68 -3.91 -3.92
N VAL A 174 15.48 -3.37 -3.71
CA VAL A 174 15.00 -2.22 -4.45
C VAL A 174 15.34 -0.94 -3.71
N ILE A 175 16.31 -0.19 -4.23
CA ILE A 175 16.58 1.17 -3.80
C ILE A 175 15.41 2.05 -4.29
N ASP A 176 14.90 2.92 -3.42
CA ASP A 176 13.81 3.84 -3.76
C ASP A 176 14.32 4.98 -4.66
N ILE A 177 14.41 4.71 -5.96
CA ILE A 177 14.81 5.70 -6.98
C ILE A 177 13.61 6.60 -7.31
N ILE A 178 12.42 6.01 -7.45
CA ILE A 178 11.16 6.71 -7.70
C ILE A 178 10.37 6.80 -6.38
N ARG A 179 9.93 8.03 -6.02
CA ARG A 179 9.12 8.36 -4.82
C ARG A 179 7.69 8.72 -5.17
#